data_AF-A0A0M0GB33-F1
#
_entry.id   AF-A0A0M0GB33-F1
#
_cell.length_a   1.000
_cell.length_b   1.000
_cell.length_c   1.000
_cell.angle_alpha   90.00
_cell.angle_beta   90.00
_cell.angle_gamma   90.00
#
_symmetry.space_group_name_H-M   'P 1'
#
loop_
_entity.id
_entity.type
_entity.pdbx_description
1 polymer ?
#
loop_
_entity_poly.entity_id
_entity_poly.type
_entity_poly.pdbx_seq_one_letter_code
_entity_poly.pdbx_strand_id
1 'polypeptide(L)'
;MKNEAKRIFEKMVDFKRFAISLLAVGSFFYIGLIIPDTANTVSDLYIMAGSSLVFLIGSIYYFMLSKRCRNKLNETDEGQEYLMRK
;
A
#
# COMPACT_ATOMS: atom_id res chain seq x y z
N MET A 1 8.52 -23.92 13.58
CA MET A 1 8.82 -22.52 13.91
C MET A 1 9.38 -21.76 12.69
N LYS A 2 10.43 -22.24 12.00
CA LYS A 2 10.94 -21.67 10.71
C LYS A 2 9.91 -21.28 9.63
N ASN A 3 8.81 -22.03 9.51
CA ASN A 3 7.78 -21.76 8.50
C ASN A 3 6.88 -20.55 8.85
N GLU A 4 6.78 -20.18 10.12
CA GLU A 4 5.87 -19.12 10.54
C GLU A 4 6.47 -17.73 10.31
N ALA A 5 7.74 -17.52 10.68
CA ALA A 5 8.47 -16.29 10.38
C ALA A 5 8.52 -16.03 8.87
N LYS A 6 8.81 -17.06 8.08
CA LYS A 6 8.76 -16.99 6.61
C LYS A 6 7.38 -16.55 6.10
N ARG A 7 6.30 -17.16 6.60
CA ARG A 7 4.93 -16.83 6.19
C ARG A 7 4.55 -15.39 6.55
N ILE A 8 4.98 -14.89 7.72
CA ILE A 8 4.74 -13.51 8.14
C ILE A 8 5.53 -12.53 7.26
N PHE A 9 6.76 -12.87 6.88
CA PHE A 9 7.58 -12.07 5.97
C PHE A 9 6.99 -12.00 4.57
N GLU A 10 6.58 -13.13 3.99
CA GLU A 10 5.91 -13.13 2.68
C GLU A 10 4.64 -12.27 2.71
N LYS A 11 3.83 -12.42 3.76
CA LYS A 11 2.62 -11.59 3.95
C LYS A 11 2.94 -10.10 4.13
N MET A 12 4.03 -9.76 4.82
CA MET A 12 4.52 -8.38 4.93
C MET A 12 4.85 -7.78 3.57
N VAL A 13 5.56 -8.54 2.73
CA VAL A 13 5.96 -8.13 1.38
C VAL A 13 4.73 -7.94 0.50
N ASP A 14 3.76 -8.84 0.56
CA ASP A 14 2.52 -8.74 -0.20
C ASP A 14 1.72 -7.50 0.18
N PHE A 15 1.54 -7.22 1.47
CA PHE A 15 0.89 -5.99 1.92
C PHE A 15 1.63 -4.73 1.44
N LYS A 16 2.97 -4.73 1.46
CA LYS A 16 3.76 -3.61 0.96
C LYS A 16 3.56 -3.40 -0.54
N ARG A 17 3.55 -4.48 -1.34
CA ARG A 17 3.33 -4.43 -2.79
C ARG A 17 1.93 -3.93 -3.12
N PHE A 18 0.92 -4.40 -2.41
CA PHE A 18 -0.46 -3.94 -2.57
C PHE A 18 -0.61 -2.46 -2.23
N ALA A 19 0.02 -2.02 -1.13
CA ALA A 19 0.05 -0.61 -0.73
C ALA A 19 0.65 0.29 -1.82
N ILE A 20 1.80 -0.10 -2.39
CA ILE A 20 2.46 0.65 -3.47
C ILE A 20 1.58 0.68 -4.73
N SER A 21 0.93 -0.44 -5.07
CA SER A 21 0.06 -0.51 -6.25
C SER A 21 -1.15 0.42 -6.10
N LEU A 22 -1.80 0.41 -4.94
CA LEU A 22 -2.91 1.33 -4.63
C LEU A 22 -2.45 2.79 -4.64
N LEU A 23 -1.26 3.09 -4.11
CA LEU A 23 -0.70 4.44 -4.13
C LEU A 23 -0.46 4.93 -5.55
N ALA A 24 0.12 4.08 -6.41
CA ALA A 24 0.37 4.41 -7.81
C ALA A 24 -0.95 4.69 -8.55
N VAL A 25 -1.94 3.81 -8.41
CA VAL A 25 -3.26 3.99 -9.02
C VAL A 25 -3.95 5.27 -8.50
N GLY A 26 -3.93 5.52 -7.19
CA GLY A 26 -4.47 6.74 -6.60
C GLY A 26 -3.76 8.02 -7.07
N SER A 27 -2.46 7.94 -7.32
CA SER A 27 -1.66 9.05 -7.87
C SER A 27 -2.04 9.35 -9.31
N PHE A 28 -2.33 8.35 -10.14
CA PHE A 28 -2.82 8.56 -11.50
C PHE A 28 -4.17 9.30 -11.51
N PHE A 29 -5.10 8.92 -10.64
CA PHE A 29 -6.37 9.64 -10.49
C PHE A 29 -6.15 11.10 -10.03
N TYR A 30 -5.20 11.34 -9.13
CA TYR A 30 -4.85 12.68 -8.68
C TYR A 30 -4.24 13.54 -9.79
N ILE A 31 -3.35 12.96 -10.61
CA ILE A 31 -2.79 13.63 -11.78
C ILE A 31 -3.91 13.99 -12.78
N GLY A 32 -4.84 13.06 -13.03
CA GLY A 32 -6.01 13.30 -13.87
C GLY A 32 -6.91 14.44 -13.38
N LEU A 33 -6.97 14.66 -12.05
CA LEU A 33 -7.70 15.79 -11.46
C LEU A 33 -7.01 17.14 -11.69
N ILE A 34 -5.67 17.17 -11.69
CA ILE A 34 -4.88 18.41 -11.83
C ILE A 34 -4.80 18.87 -13.30
N ILE A 35 -4.82 17.94 -14.25
CA ILE A 35 -4.72 18.28 -15.67
C ILE A 35 -6.02 18.98 -16.11
N PRO A 36 -5.96 20.25 -16.52
CA PRO A 36 -7.15 20.97 -16.96
C PRO A 36 -7.60 20.42 -18.31
N ASP A 37 -8.78 19.81 -18.33
CA ASP A 37 -9.45 19.36 -19.54
C ASP A 37 -10.83 20.04 -19.62
N THR A 38 -11.08 20.74 -20.72
CA THR A 38 -12.35 21.43 -20.99
C THR A 38 -13.52 20.46 -21.20
N ALA A 39 -13.26 19.16 -21.36
CA ALA A 39 -14.27 18.11 -21.52
C ALA A 39 -14.75 17.48 -20.20
N ASN A 40 -14.05 17.69 -19.09
CA ASN A 40 -14.41 17.05 -17.82
C ASN A 40 -15.65 17.71 -17.21
N THR A 41 -16.68 16.91 -16.92
CA THR A 41 -17.82 17.39 -16.15
C THR A 41 -17.43 17.54 -14.68
N VAL A 42 -18.16 18.38 -13.94
CA VAL A 42 -17.96 18.54 -12.48
C VAL A 42 -18.09 17.18 -11.76
N SER A 43 -18.99 16.31 -12.23
CA SER A 43 -19.13 14.94 -11.72
C SER A 43 -17.90 14.08 -11.92
N ASP A 44 -17.23 14.17 -13.07
CA ASP A 44 -16.01 13.40 -13.35
C ASP A 44 -14.88 13.78 -12.40
N LEU A 45 -14.74 15.09 -12.11
CA LEU A 45 -13.77 15.60 -11.13
C LEU A 45 -14.04 15.04 -9.73
N TYR A 46 -15.29 15.03 -9.28
CA TYR A 46 -15.64 14.45 -7.98
C TYR A 46 -15.38 12.94 -7.90
N ILE A 47 -15.65 12.20 -8.99
CA ILE A 47 -15.37 10.76 -9.05
C ILE A 47 -13.86 10.50 -9.02
N MET A 48 -13.06 11.26 -9.77
CA MET A 48 -11.60 11.14 -9.76
C MET A 48 -11.01 11.49 -8.39
N ALA A 49 -11.46 12.59 -7.77
CA ALA A 49 -11.03 12.99 -6.44
C ALA A 49 -11.41 11.95 -5.38
N GLY A 50 -12.66 11.47 -5.41
CA GLY A 50 -13.15 10.43 -4.51
C GLY A 50 -12.37 9.12 -4.67
N SER A 51 -12.13 8.70 -5.92
CA SER A 51 -11.34 7.50 -6.22
C SER A 51 -9.91 7.65 -5.70
N SER A 52 -9.25 8.77 -5.99
CA SER A 52 -7.88 9.04 -5.51
C SER A 52 -7.79 8.95 -3.98
N LEU A 53 -8.74 9.54 -3.25
CA LEU A 53 -8.81 9.46 -1.80
C LEU A 53 -8.99 8.03 -1.30
N VAL A 54 -9.89 7.26 -1.90
CA VAL A 54 -10.13 5.85 -1.52
C VAL A 54 -8.87 5.01 -1.73
N PHE A 55 -8.20 5.16 -2.88
CA PHE A 55 -6.94 4.47 -3.18
C PHE A 55 -5.82 4.87 -2.21
N LEU A 56 -5.73 6.16 -1.85
CA LEU A 56 -4.74 6.65 -0.89
C LEU A 56 -4.98 6.08 0.52
N ILE A 57 -6.22 6.13 1.01
CA ILE A 57 -6.59 5.55 2.32
C ILE A 57 -6.30 4.05 2.34
N GLY A 58 -6.67 3.34 1.28
CA GLY A 58 -6.37 1.92 1.12
C GLY A 58 -4.87 1.64 1.16
N SER A 59 -4.06 2.43 0.46
CA SER A 59 -2.61 2.31 0.48
C SER A 59 -2.04 2.47 1.89
N ILE A 60 -2.45 3.52 2.62
CA ILE A 60 -2.02 3.78 4.00
C ILE A 60 -2.38 2.59 4.90
N TYR A 61 -3.59 2.06 4.76
CA TYR A 61 -4.04 0.89 5.52
C TYR A 61 -3.14 -0.33 5.29
N TYR A 62 -2.81 -0.66 4.04
CA TYR A 62 -1.91 -1.79 3.74
C TYR A 62 -0.47 -1.54 4.19
N PHE A 63 0.02 -0.30 4.14
CA PHE A 63 1.32 0.05 4.74
C PHE A 63 1.32 -0.17 6.26
N MET A 64 0.24 0.17 6.94
CA MET A 64 0.10 -0.10 8.38
C MET A 64 0.09 -1.62 8.68
N LEU A 65 -0.60 -2.42 7.87
CA LEU A 65 -0.57 -3.88 8.00
C LEU A 65 0.82 -4.46 7.77
N SER A 66 1.53 -4.01 6.73
CA SER A 66 2.92 -4.40 6.47
C SER A 66 3.83 -4.02 7.65
N LYS A 67 3.67 -2.81 8.21
CA LYS A 67 4.42 -2.38 9.40
C LYS A 67 4.14 -3.26 10.62
N ARG A 68 2.88 -3.67 10.84
CA ARG A 68 2.54 -4.62 11.92
C ARG A 68 3.22 -5.98 11.73
N CYS A 69 3.25 -6.50 10.51
CA CYS A 69 3.98 -7.75 10.22
C CYS A 69 5.49 -7.60 10.47
N ARG A 70 6.08 -6.47 10.07
CA ARG A 70 7.49 -6.17 10.35
C ARG A 70 7.79 -6.13 11.85
N ASN A 71 6.93 -5.48 12.64
CA ASN A 71 7.08 -5.43 14.08
C ASN A 71 7.04 -6.84 14.70
N LYS A 72 6.11 -7.70 14.27
CA LYS A 72 6.06 -9.11 14.73
C LYS A 72 7.32 -9.90 14.39
N LEU A 73 7.93 -9.65 13.23
CA LEU A 73 9.19 -10.29 12.87
C LEU A 73 10.35 -9.82 13.75
N ASN A 74 10.37 -8.53 14.11
CA ASN A 74 11.39 -7.97 14.99
C ASN A 74 11.35 -8.52 16.42
N GLU A 75 10.21 -9.06 16.88
CA GLU A 75 10.05 -9.67 18.21
C GLU A 75 10.73 -11.03 18.33
N THR A 76 11.19 -11.63 17.22
CA THR A 76 11.78 -12.97 17.19
C THR A 76 13.14 -12.98 16.50
N ASP A 77 14.11 -13.72 17.02
CA ASP A 77 15.44 -13.85 16.41
C ASP A 77 15.35 -14.41 14.97
N GLU A 78 14.49 -15.41 14.74
CA GLU A 78 14.25 -15.96 13.39
C GLU A 78 13.69 -14.88 12.44
N GLY A 79 12.75 -14.06 12.90
CA GLY A 79 12.16 -12.99 12.09
C GLY A 79 13.15 -11.88 11.77
N GLN A 80 14.05 -11.55 12.70
CA GLN A 80 15.16 -10.63 12.43
C GLN A 80 16.15 -11.18 11.40
N GLU A 81 16.45 -12.48 11.44
CA GLU A 81 17.29 -13.12 10.43
C GLU A 81 16.69 -12.98 9.01
N TYR A 82 15.37 -13.16 8.87
CA TYR A 82 14.68 -12.94 7.59
C TYR A 82 14.70 -11.49 7.11
N LEU A 83 14.62 -10.52 8.03
CA LEU A 83 14.69 -9.09 7.70
C LEU A 83 16.10 -8.63 7.33
N MET A 84 17.14 -9.29 7.83
CA MET A 84 18.55 -8.97 7.56
C MET A 84 19.08 -9.64 6.29
N ARG A 85 18.49 -10.78 5.89
CA ARG A 85 18.91 -11.55 4.71
C ARG A 85 18.38 -10.99 3.37
N LYS A 86 17.52 -9.97 3.34
CA LYS A 86 16.90 -9.46 2.10
C LYS A 86 16.36 -8.04 2.21
#